data_AF-A0A5D3B3E0-F1
#
_entry.id   AF-A0A5D3B3E0-F1
#
_cell.length_a   1.000
_cell.length_b   1.000
_cell.length_c   1.000
_cell.angle_alpha   90.00
_cell.angle_beta   90.00
_cell.angle_gamma   90.00
#
_symmetry.space_group_name_H-M   'P 1'
#
loop_
_entity.id
_entity.type
_entity.pdbx_description
1 polymer ?
#
loop_
_entity_poly.entity_id
_entity_poly.type
_entity_poly.pdbx_seq_one_letter_code
_entity_poly.pdbx_strand_id
1 'polypeptide(L)'
;MQYGTLLRAREVERCPVAFLGLMLFARFHMSPGKESEQFLNSAVSFPSFKQRADWYRIPLFATPQTGFGRLQYATLNASVRNALNDVGIHCDASTHTSRKWGAQMCEEGGAAEEDISRHGRWVTKVVEVVYLSKFPIKALRVMAGFPKKQGSYYLPRYIEVPKELLDLVFPWVDGAISELEDPNRHETDKAGFAFVNFVHCLRESFLQDAPHLKRLFPDLYVWRNPIFQNPLFTDFEERALAVSESEHLSVNSVVSQAMPELADCLITNFRGVFDHLDRLSENQSLFGEQMHDMQLQRADARDNDRYQHVLDTIGRAIQELAGSSSSSSMTAPIRSSSQSPLPASSRTTVPQPATSQSAVPQPAMLTHKMCRSVINVVDLWEEYVIGRNGRMPVREMSELPDFKRDATEKRFFQRRTPIYDKVRGLASERRITETDAALLLETFRSARNMGLNKLSDTLKSAEKGALQIDI
;
A
#
# COMPACT_ATOMS: atom_id res chain seq x y z
N MET A 1 -14.40 -4.39 0.22
CA MET A 1 -13.46 -5.38 0.78
C MET A 1 -13.09 -4.94 2.20
N GLN A 2 -13.39 -5.75 3.21
CA GLN A 2 -12.98 -5.49 4.61
C GLN A 2 -11.55 -6.05 4.81
N TYR A 3 -10.70 -5.33 5.54
CA TYR A 3 -9.31 -5.74 5.82
C TYR A 3 -8.93 -5.38 7.26
N GLY A 4 -8.15 -6.24 7.93
CA GLY A 4 -7.51 -5.92 9.21
C GLY A 4 -6.05 -5.51 8.98
N THR A 5 -5.44 -4.83 9.95
CA THR A 5 -4.00 -4.54 9.90
C THR A 5 -3.36 -4.90 11.22
N LEU A 6 -2.25 -5.61 11.13
CA LEU A 6 -1.44 -6.05 12.25
C LEU A 6 -0.04 -5.44 12.09
N LEU A 7 0.55 -5.03 13.20
CA LEU A 7 1.96 -4.63 13.28
C LEU A 7 2.63 -5.52 14.33
N ARG A 8 3.89 -5.90 14.09
CA ARG A 8 4.67 -6.66 15.06
C ARG A 8 4.89 -5.79 16.29
N ALA A 9 4.42 -6.20 17.46
CA ALA A 9 4.43 -5.37 18.66
C ALA A 9 5.83 -5.30 19.29
N ARG A 10 6.08 -4.33 20.16
CA ARG A 10 7.30 -4.24 20.97
C ARG A 10 7.39 -5.38 21.96
N GLU A 11 6.28 -5.77 22.58
CA GLU A 11 6.22 -6.91 23.50
C GLU A 11 5.66 -8.14 22.79
N VAL A 12 6.35 -9.27 22.92
CA VAL A 12 5.95 -10.49 22.19
C VAL A 12 4.59 -11.03 22.67
N GLU A 13 4.29 -10.89 23.96
CA GLU A 13 3.05 -11.37 24.60
C GLU A 13 1.79 -10.64 24.10
N ARG A 14 1.96 -9.48 23.44
CA ARG A 14 0.89 -8.67 22.84
C ARG A 14 0.98 -8.60 21.33
N CYS A 15 1.90 -9.36 20.72
CA CYS A 15 2.20 -9.26 19.30
C CYS A 15 1.21 -10.07 18.46
N PRO A 16 0.27 -9.43 17.72
CA PRO A 16 -0.70 -10.18 16.94
C PRO A 16 -0.05 -10.94 15.76
N VAL A 17 1.08 -10.45 15.25
CA VAL A 17 1.85 -11.14 14.21
C VAL A 17 2.49 -12.42 14.76
N ALA A 18 3.01 -12.39 15.98
CA ALA A 18 3.61 -13.56 16.64
C ALA A 18 2.56 -14.66 16.85
N PHE A 19 1.39 -14.31 17.40
CA PHE A 19 0.30 -15.26 17.59
C PHE A 19 -0.28 -15.78 16.27
N LEU A 20 -0.34 -14.95 15.22
CA LEU A 20 -0.72 -15.39 13.90
C LEU A 20 0.29 -16.41 13.34
N GLY A 21 1.59 -16.14 13.50
CA GLY A 21 2.67 -17.07 13.16
C GLY A 21 2.53 -18.40 13.87
N LEU A 22 2.34 -18.37 15.19
CA LEU A 22 2.16 -19.55 16.03
C LEU A 22 0.93 -20.37 15.61
N MET A 23 -0.19 -19.70 15.35
CA MET A 23 -1.43 -20.36 14.90
C MET A 23 -1.24 -20.99 13.51
N LEU A 24 -0.61 -20.30 12.57
CA LEU A 24 -0.36 -20.83 11.23
C LEU A 24 0.65 -21.98 11.28
N PHE A 25 1.66 -21.93 12.14
CA PHE A 25 2.62 -23.01 12.35
C PHE A 25 1.92 -24.26 12.88
N ALA A 26 1.13 -24.12 13.95
CA ALA A 26 0.35 -25.23 14.49
C ALA A 26 -0.58 -25.86 13.46
N ARG A 27 -1.18 -25.04 12.59
CA ARG A 27 -2.17 -25.50 11.63
C ARG A 27 -1.59 -26.10 10.36
N PHE A 28 -0.57 -25.46 9.79
CA PHE A 28 -0.09 -25.73 8.43
C PHE A 28 1.35 -26.24 8.37
N HIS A 29 2.07 -26.22 9.49
CA HIS A 29 3.41 -26.81 9.58
C HIS A 29 3.38 -28.13 10.34
N MET A 30 2.71 -28.17 11.50
CA MET A 30 2.61 -29.38 12.33
C MET A 30 1.67 -30.46 11.78
N SER A 31 1.37 -30.42 10.46
CA SER A 31 0.50 -31.38 9.79
C SER A 31 1.01 -32.82 9.92
N PRO A 32 0.15 -33.85 9.84
CA PRO A 32 0.49 -35.18 10.28
C PRO A 32 1.38 -35.83 9.22
N GLY A 33 2.69 -35.78 9.43
CA GLY A 33 3.55 -36.85 8.98
C GLY A 33 3.05 -38.14 9.64
N LYS A 34 3.02 -39.24 8.88
CA LYS A 34 2.71 -40.57 9.43
C LYS A 34 3.53 -40.78 10.71
N GLU A 35 2.85 -41.26 11.75
CA GLU A 35 3.40 -41.69 13.05
C GLU A 35 3.35 -40.65 14.20
N SER A 36 2.25 -40.77 14.96
CA SER A 36 2.19 -40.79 16.44
C SER A 36 1.64 -39.62 17.26
N GLU A 37 1.48 -38.37 16.77
CA GLU A 37 0.76 -37.34 17.54
C GLU A 37 -0.16 -36.49 16.66
N GLN A 38 -1.48 -36.72 16.77
CA GLN A 38 -2.48 -35.86 16.13
C GLN A 38 -2.54 -34.53 16.90
N PHE A 39 -1.90 -33.49 16.38
CA PHE A 39 -2.06 -32.15 16.94
C PHE A 39 -3.46 -31.60 16.59
N LEU A 40 -4.16 -31.07 17.59
CA LEU A 40 -5.51 -30.53 17.43
C LEU A 40 -5.50 -29.43 16.35
N ASN A 41 -6.31 -29.59 15.30
CA ASN A 41 -6.35 -28.73 14.10
C ASN A 41 -5.16 -28.82 13.13
N SER A 42 -4.22 -29.76 13.31
CA SER A 42 -3.15 -30.00 12.33
C SER A 42 -3.49 -31.06 11.28
N ALA A 43 -4.67 -31.69 11.34
CA ALA A 43 -5.06 -32.86 10.55
C ALA A 43 -5.08 -32.69 9.01
N VAL A 44 -4.65 -31.54 8.47
CA VAL A 44 -4.65 -31.24 7.05
C VAL A 44 -3.30 -30.63 6.68
N SER A 45 -2.56 -31.25 5.76
CA SER A 45 -1.44 -30.59 5.08
C SER A 45 -1.95 -29.36 4.33
N PHE A 46 -1.15 -28.29 4.22
CA PHE A 46 -1.55 -27.14 3.41
C PHE A 46 -1.93 -27.61 1.98
N PRO A 47 -3.04 -27.14 1.38
CA PRO A 47 -3.49 -27.60 0.06
C PRO A 47 -2.50 -27.20 -1.05
N SER A 48 -2.67 -27.81 -2.22
CA SER A 48 -2.01 -27.34 -3.43
C SER A 48 -2.51 -25.94 -3.82
N PHE A 49 -1.62 -25.17 -4.46
CA PHE A 49 -1.96 -23.92 -5.12
C PHE A 49 -2.24 -24.09 -6.61
N LYS A 50 -2.18 -25.31 -7.19
CA LYS A 50 -2.41 -25.55 -8.63
C LYS A 50 -3.69 -24.94 -9.16
N GLN A 51 -4.80 -25.05 -8.43
CA GLN A 51 -6.06 -24.38 -8.77
C GLN A 51 -6.55 -23.50 -7.62
N ARG A 52 -7.21 -22.39 -7.93
CA ARG A 52 -7.81 -21.51 -6.90
C ARG A 52 -8.79 -22.27 -6.01
N ALA A 53 -9.54 -23.22 -6.57
CA ALA A 53 -10.52 -24.02 -5.86
C ALA A 53 -9.92 -24.86 -4.71
N ASP A 54 -8.64 -25.22 -4.82
CA ASP A 54 -7.94 -26.08 -3.87
C ASP A 54 -7.69 -25.38 -2.52
N TRP A 55 -7.52 -24.05 -2.52
CA TRP A 55 -7.15 -23.31 -1.30
C TRP A 55 -8.12 -22.18 -0.90
N TYR A 56 -8.90 -21.61 -1.82
CA TYR A 56 -9.80 -20.48 -1.51
C TYR A 56 -10.91 -20.81 -0.50
N ARG A 57 -11.24 -22.11 -0.34
CA ARG A 57 -12.26 -22.57 0.60
C ARG A 57 -11.75 -22.68 2.03
N ILE A 58 -10.43 -22.54 2.25
CA ILE A 58 -9.83 -22.69 3.58
C ILE A 58 -10.03 -21.42 4.39
N PRO A 59 -10.83 -21.45 5.47
CA PRO A 59 -10.99 -20.28 6.32
C PRO A 59 -9.78 -20.13 7.25
N LEU A 60 -9.39 -18.91 7.61
CA LEU A 60 -8.30 -18.66 8.57
C LEU A 60 -8.59 -19.26 9.97
N PHE A 61 -9.85 -19.20 10.39
CA PHE A 61 -10.34 -19.87 11.60
C PHE A 61 -11.33 -20.96 11.18
N ALA A 62 -10.91 -22.21 11.35
CA ALA A 62 -11.68 -23.38 10.96
C ALA A 62 -12.28 -24.11 12.16
N THR A 63 -13.38 -24.81 11.94
CA THR A 63 -13.91 -25.80 12.88
C THR A 63 -13.03 -27.05 12.90
N PRO A 64 -12.71 -27.61 14.09
CA PRO A 64 -11.83 -28.78 14.21
C PRO A 64 -12.26 -30.00 13.39
N GLN A 65 -13.58 -30.16 13.17
CA GLN A 65 -14.17 -31.37 12.58
C GLN A 65 -13.90 -31.51 11.08
N THR A 66 -13.73 -30.40 10.36
CA THR A 66 -13.65 -30.43 8.89
C THR A 66 -12.45 -29.70 8.33
N GLY A 67 -11.78 -28.80 9.09
CA GLY A 67 -10.67 -27.98 8.58
C GLY A 67 -11.08 -26.92 7.53
N PHE A 68 -12.27 -27.04 6.94
CA PHE A 68 -12.84 -26.16 5.90
C PHE A 68 -14.09 -25.40 6.37
N GLY A 69 -14.74 -25.84 7.46
CA GLY A 69 -15.88 -25.14 8.04
C GLY A 69 -15.45 -23.85 8.72
N ARG A 70 -16.12 -22.73 8.45
CA ARG A 70 -15.85 -21.44 9.11
C ARG A 70 -16.21 -21.52 10.60
N LEU A 71 -15.34 -21.00 11.46
CA LEU A 71 -15.63 -20.83 12.89
C LEU A 71 -16.93 -20.03 13.07
N GLN A 72 -17.87 -20.59 13.82
CA GLN A 72 -19.15 -19.94 14.09
C GLN A 72 -19.03 -18.91 15.20
N TYR A 73 -19.86 -17.87 15.13
CA TYR A 73 -19.86 -16.79 16.13
C TYR A 73 -20.09 -17.31 17.54
N ALA A 74 -21.03 -18.25 17.73
CA ALA A 74 -21.34 -18.82 19.05
C ALA A 74 -20.11 -19.52 19.66
N THR A 75 -19.35 -20.27 18.86
CA THR A 75 -18.11 -20.93 19.27
C THR A 75 -17.03 -19.91 19.62
N LEU A 76 -16.79 -18.91 18.76
CA LEU A 76 -15.84 -17.82 19.03
C LEU A 76 -16.18 -17.12 20.35
N ASN A 77 -17.45 -16.75 20.52
CA ASN A 77 -17.94 -16.04 21.70
C ASN A 77 -17.77 -16.88 22.98
N ALA A 78 -18.05 -18.19 22.92
CA ALA A 78 -17.83 -19.09 24.04
C ALA A 78 -16.34 -19.19 24.40
N SER A 79 -15.45 -19.34 23.41
CA SER A 79 -13.99 -19.38 23.64
C SER A 79 -13.48 -18.09 24.28
N VAL A 80 -13.91 -16.92 23.78
CA VAL A 80 -13.51 -15.62 24.35
C VAL A 80 -14.03 -15.45 25.77
N ARG A 81 -15.29 -15.85 26.05
CA ARG A 81 -15.85 -15.78 27.41
C ARG A 81 -15.10 -16.67 28.39
N ASN A 82 -14.77 -17.89 27.99
CA ASN A 82 -14.01 -18.80 28.85
C ASN A 82 -12.65 -18.18 29.18
N ALA A 83 -11.92 -17.69 28.17
CA ALA A 83 -10.63 -17.04 28.40
C ALA A 83 -10.72 -15.82 29.33
N LEU A 84 -11.79 -15.00 29.22
CA LEU A 84 -12.02 -13.87 30.13
C LEU A 84 -12.35 -14.33 31.55
N ASN A 85 -13.19 -15.36 31.71
CA ASN A 85 -13.56 -15.91 33.01
C ASN A 85 -12.36 -16.55 33.72
N ASP A 86 -11.49 -17.24 32.98
CA ASP A 86 -10.28 -17.90 33.52
C ASP A 86 -9.32 -16.91 34.17
N VAL A 87 -9.34 -15.64 33.74
CA VAL A 87 -8.55 -14.54 34.32
C VAL A 87 -9.38 -13.59 35.20
N GLY A 88 -10.62 -13.96 35.54
CA GLY A 88 -11.49 -13.17 36.42
C GLY A 88 -12.05 -11.88 35.81
N ILE A 89 -12.06 -11.75 34.47
CA ILE A 89 -12.63 -10.60 33.77
C ILE A 89 -14.08 -10.89 33.40
N HIS A 90 -15.00 -10.11 33.97
CA HIS A 90 -16.44 -10.20 33.67
C HIS A 90 -16.86 -9.09 32.71
N CYS A 91 -17.51 -9.46 31.58
CA CYS A 91 -18.06 -8.48 30.65
C CYS A 91 -19.27 -9.02 29.89
N ASP A 92 -20.23 -8.13 29.59
CA ASP A 92 -21.46 -8.51 28.88
C ASP A 92 -21.23 -8.67 27.36
N ALA A 93 -20.27 -7.93 26.82
CA ALA A 93 -19.95 -7.86 25.40
C ALA A 93 -18.57 -8.46 25.07
N SER A 94 -18.35 -9.72 25.43
CA SER A 94 -17.10 -10.48 25.29
C SER A 94 -16.34 -10.29 23.98
N THR A 95 -17.01 -10.35 22.83
CA THR A 95 -16.37 -10.20 21.52
C THR A 95 -16.02 -8.75 21.15
N HIS A 96 -16.56 -7.76 21.87
CA HIS A 96 -16.32 -6.32 21.65
C HIS A 96 -15.30 -5.74 22.63
N THR A 97 -14.97 -6.47 23.71
CA THR A 97 -14.01 -6.03 24.73
C THR A 97 -12.66 -5.61 24.14
N SER A 98 -12.13 -6.38 23.19
CA SER A 98 -10.87 -6.06 22.52
C SER A 98 -10.93 -4.79 21.67
N ARG A 99 -12.11 -4.43 21.12
CA ARG A 99 -12.30 -3.17 20.39
C ARG A 99 -12.27 -1.97 21.32
N LYS A 100 -12.96 -2.06 22.45
CA LYS A 100 -12.96 -0.99 23.47
C LYS A 100 -11.55 -0.79 24.03
N TRP A 101 -10.91 -1.89 24.43
CA TRP A 101 -9.56 -1.87 24.98
C TRP A 101 -8.54 -1.30 23.99
N GLY A 102 -8.55 -1.76 22.73
CA GLY A 102 -7.65 -1.24 21.70
C GLY A 102 -7.83 0.27 21.45
N ALA A 103 -9.07 0.77 21.50
CA ALA A 103 -9.35 2.20 21.38
C ALA A 103 -8.71 3.01 22.51
N GLN A 104 -8.92 2.57 23.75
CA GLN A 104 -8.40 3.20 24.95
C GLN A 104 -6.86 3.16 24.97
N MET A 105 -6.25 2.04 24.58
CA MET A 105 -4.80 1.96 24.42
C MET A 105 -4.25 2.97 23.41
N CYS A 106 -4.95 3.18 22.29
CA CYS A 106 -4.53 4.18 21.31
C CYS A 106 -4.64 5.60 21.86
N GLU A 107 -5.74 5.90 22.58
CA GLU A 107 -5.99 7.20 23.21
C GLU A 107 -4.92 7.50 24.26
N GLU A 108 -4.64 6.55 25.16
CA GLU A 108 -3.60 6.65 26.18
C GLU A 108 -2.21 6.85 25.59
N GLY A 109 -1.90 6.20 24.46
CA GLY A 109 -0.65 6.42 23.73
C GLY A 109 -0.65 7.66 22.83
N GLY A 110 -1.69 8.49 22.91
CA GLY A 110 -1.77 9.80 22.27
C GLY A 110 -1.93 9.76 20.76
N ALA A 111 -2.55 8.70 20.21
CA ALA A 111 -3.05 8.69 18.85
C ALA A 111 -4.26 9.64 18.71
N ALA A 112 -4.38 10.33 17.57
CA ALA A 112 -5.50 11.22 17.33
C ALA A 112 -6.79 10.42 17.10
N GLU A 113 -7.94 10.98 17.49
CA GLU A 113 -9.24 10.32 17.36
C GLU A 113 -9.53 9.87 15.92
N GLU A 114 -9.06 10.62 14.91
CA GLU A 114 -9.23 10.26 13.51
C GLU A 114 -8.43 9.01 13.14
N ASP A 115 -7.22 8.84 13.69
CA ASP A 115 -6.40 7.64 13.48
C ASP A 115 -7.01 6.43 14.19
N ILE A 116 -7.58 6.62 15.38
CA ILE A 116 -8.29 5.58 16.15
C ILE A 116 -9.56 5.15 15.41
N SER A 117 -10.37 6.11 14.98
CA SER A 117 -11.60 5.88 14.23
C SER A 117 -11.34 5.19 12.90
N ARG A 118 -10.23 5.53 12.22
CA ARG A 118 -9.80 4.87 10.98
C ARG A 118 -9.27 3.46 11.24
N HIS A 119 -8.57 3.22 12.36
CA HIS A 119 -8.14 1.88 12.75
C HIS A 119 -9.31 0.98 13.12
N GLY A 120 -10.24 1.48 13.95
CA GLY A 120 -11.48 0.81 14.36
C GLY A 120 -12.53 0.73 13.25
N ARG A 121 -12.34 1.49 12.16
CA ARG A 121 -13.24 1.61 11.00
C ARG A 121 -14.65 2.07 11.35
N TRP A 122 -14.77 2.91 12.37
CA TRP A 122 -16.06 3.52 12.73
C TRP A 122 -16.45 4.63 11.78
N VAL A 123 -15.45 5.23 11.12
CA VAL A 123 -15.62 6.21 10.05
C VAL A 123 -14.88 5.67 8.81
N THR A 124 -15.52 5.70 7.65
CA THR A 124 -14.89 5.29 6.38
C THR A 124 -15.17 6.33 5.32
N LYS A 125 -14.22 7.24 5.12
CA LYS A 125 -14.32 8.30 4.11
C LYS A 125 -13.88 7.78 2.73
N VAL A 126 -14.40 8.35 1.64
CA VAL A 126 -13.95 8.00 0.28
C VAL A 126 -12.44 8.16 0.11
N VAL A 127 -11.87 9.20 0.73
CA VAL A 127 -10.42 9.43 0.69
C VAL A 127 -9.61 8.28 1.31
N GLU A 128 -10.13 7.66 2.36
CA GLU A 128 -9.49 6.52 3.04
C GLU A 128 -9.56 5.23 2.23
N VAL A 129 -10.58 5.10 1.38
CA VAL A 129 -10.79 3.91 0.53
C VAL A 129 -10.06 4.03 -0.80
N VAL A 130 -9.98 5.23 -1.36
CA VAL A 130 -9.51 5.47 -2.73
C VAL A 130 -8.08 6.00 -2.78
N TYR A 131 -7.69 6.92 -1.88
CA TYR A 131 -6.45 7.69 -2.03
C TYR A 131 -5.42 7.44 -0.92
N LEU A 132 -5.85 7.15 0.31
CA LEU A 132 -4.93 6.94 1.42
C LEU A 132 -4.47 5.49 1.51
N SER A 133 -3.30 5.31 2.13
CA SER A 133 -2.86 3.99 2.56
C SER A 133 -3.96 3.34 3.42
N LYS A 134 -4.04 2.02 3.41
CA LYS A 134 -5.02 1.29 4.23
C LYS A 134 -4.63 1.22 5.71
N PHE A 135 -3.55 1.90 6.10
CA PHE A 135 -2.83 1.68 7.34
C PHE A 135 -2.75 2.98 8.14
N PRO A 136 -3.53 3.14 9.23
CA PRO A 136 -3.38 4.26 10.16
C PRO A 136 -2.10 4.04 11.00
N ILE A 137 -0.94 4.35 10.41
CA ILE A 137 0.39 4.01 10.94
C ILE A 137 0.60 4.52 12.37
N LYS A 138 0.09 5.71 12.70
CA LYS A 138 0.22 6.28 14.05
C LYS A 138 -0.50 5.44 15.10
N ALA A 139 -1.78 5.11 14.86
CA ALA A 139 -2.54 4.22 15.74
C ALA A 139 -1.90 2.81 15.80
N LEU A 140 -1.41 2.29 14.67
CA LEU A 140 -0.74 0.98 14.62
C LEU A 140 0.54 0.94 15.45
N ARG A 141 1.38 1.98 15.39
CA ARG A 141 2.60 2.08 16.22
C ARG A 141 2.26 2.12 17.69
N VAL A 142 1.30 2.97 18.08
CA VAL A 142 0.85 3.08 19.47
C VAL A 142 0.31 1.73 19.98
N MET A 143 -0.58 1.09 19.22
CA MET A 143 -1.11 -0.25 19.53
C MET A 143 -0.02 -1.29 19.69
N ALA A 144 1.02 -1.20 18.86
CA ALA A 144 2.18 -2.08 18.90
C ALA A 144 3.14 -1.73 20.06
N GLY A 145 2.90 -0.71 20.87
CA GLY A 145 3.79 -0.31 21.98
C GLY A 145 5.01 0.50 21.54
N PHE A 146 4.95 1.13 20.37
CA PHE A 146 5.98 2.05 19.87
C PHE A 146 5.52 3.51 20.01
N PRO A 147 6.48 4.46 20.10
CA PRO A 147 6.19 5.87 19.93
C PRO A 147 5.42 6.16 18.63
N LYS A 148 4.48 7.11 18.69
CA LYS A 148 3.74 7.57 17.50
C LYS A 148 4.64 8.23 16.45
N LYS A 149 5.78 8.79 16.88
CA LYS A 149 6.75 9.49 16.03
C LYS A 149 7.31 8.55 14.95
N GLN A 150 7.46 9.07 13.74
CA GLN A 150 8.05 8.32 12.63
C GLN A 150 9.54 8.07 12.86
N GLY A 151 10.01 6.87 12.47
CA GLY A 151 11.39 6.44 12.64
C GLY A 151 11.73 6.00 14.06
N SER A 152 10.90 6.31 15.06
CA SER A 152 11.15 5.95 16.45
C SER A 152 10.63 4.55 16.81
N TYR A 153 10.98 3.51 16.06
CA TYR A 153 10.56 2.12 16.32
C TYR A 153 11.76 1.18 16.34
N TYR A 154 11.94 0.45 17.43
CA TYR A 154 13.04 -0.50 17.58
C TYR A 154 12.52 -1.79 18.19
N LEU A 155 12.93 -2.92 17.63
CA LEU A 155 12.48 -4.24 18.05
C LEU A 155 13.69 -5.10 18.45
N PRO A 156 13.97 -5.28 19.76
CA PRO A 156 15.18 -5.98 20.23
C PRO A 156 15.31 -7.42 19.71
N ARG A 157 14.17 -8.07 19.48
CA ARG A 157 14.11 -9.44 18.93
C ARG A 157 14.13 -9.50 17.40
N TYR A 158 14.37 -8.38 16.71
CA TYR A 158 14.70 -8.42 15.29
C TYR A 158 16.18 -8.77 15.14
N ILE A 159 16.44 -10.06 15.00
CA ILE A 159 17.77 -10.65 14.88
C ILE A 159 17.83 -11.52 13.63
N GLU A 160 18.98 -11.52 12.95
CA GLU A 160 19.18 -12.34 11.76
C GLU A 160 19.01 -13.83 12.06
N VAL A 161 18.13 -14.47 11.28
CA VAL A 161 17.82 -15.90 11.39
C VAL A 161 18.65 -16.65 10.34
N PRO A 162 19.38 -17.73 10.72
CA PRO A 162 20.12 -18.55 9.77
C PRO A 162 19.21 -19.10 8.67
N LYS A 163 19.69 -19.10 7.42
CA LYS A 163 18.92 -19.59 6.26
C LYS A 163 18.50 -21.04 6.44
N GLU A 164 19.40 -21.87 6.94
CA GLU A 164 19.18 -23.28 7.20
C GLU A 164 18.01 -23.50 8.17
N LEU A 165 17.81 -22.58 9.12
CA LEU A 165 16.71 -22.63 10.07
C LEU A 165 15.39 -22.12 9.45
N LEU A 166 15.46 -21.08 8.60
CA LEU A 166 14.30 -20.60 7.82
C LEU A 166 13.71 -21.70 6.93
N ASP A 167 14.58 -22.49 6.28
CA ASP A 167 14.19 -23.57 5.37
C ASP A 167 13.46 -24.72 6.10
N LEU A 168 13.65 -24.86 7.42
CA LEU A 168 12.93 -25.86 8.23
C LEU A 168 11.48 -25.47 8.50
N VAL A 169 11.14 -24.17 8.47
CA VAL A 169 9.81 -23.68 8.84
C VAL A 169 8.95 -23.46 7.59
N PHE A 170 7.72 -23.98 7.60
CA PHE A 170 6.82 -23.99 6.43
C PHE A 170 7.49 -24.46 5.12
N PRO A 171 8.11 -25.66 5.06
CA PRO A 171 8.90 -26.08 3.90
C PRO A 171 8.09 -26.20 2.59
N TRP A 172 6.76 -26.30 2.68
CA TRP A 172 5.87 -26.35 1.52
C TRP A 172 5.78 -25.02 0.75
N VAL A 173 6.20 -23.90 1.34
CA VAL A 173 6.08 -22.55 0.73
C VAL A 173 6.85 -22.48 -0.59
N ASP A 174 8.05 -23.05 -0.67
CA ASP A 174 8.88 -22.95 -1.87
C ASP A 174 8.28 -23.75 -3.05
N GLY A 175 7.68 -24.90 -2.73
CA GLY A 175 6.86 -25.67 -3.69
C GLY A 175 5.60 -24.91 -4.12
N ALA A 176 4.94 -24.21 -3.19
CA ALA A 176 3.77 -23.38 -3.49
C ALA A 176 4.09 -22.18 -4.39
N ILE A 177 5.25 -21.53 -4.19
CA ILE A 177 5.76 -20.48 -5.09
C ILE A 177 5.91 -21.07 -6.50
N SER A 178 6.55 -22.24 -6.60
CA SER A 178 6.76 -22.93 -7.89
C SER A 178 5.43 -23.26 -8.60
N GLU A 179 4.40 -23.71 -7.88
CA GLU A 179 3.07 -23.98 -8.45
C GLU A 179 2.33 -22.71 -8.92
N LEU A 180 2.59 -21.56 -8.29
CA LEU A 180 2.00 -20.27 -8.64
C LEU A 180 2.71 -19.63 -9.83
N GLU A 181 4.01 -19.87 -9.98
CA GLU A 181 4.87 -19.36 -11.05
C GLU A 181 4.91 -20.26 -12.30
N ASP A 182 4.25 -21.42 -12.30
CA ASP A 182 4.20 -22.33 -13.44
C ASP A 182 3.73 -21.60 -14.72
N PRO A 183 4.56 -21.53 -15.78
CA PRO A 183 4.20 -20.88 -17.04
C PRO A 183 2.97 -21.48 -17.73
N ASN A 184 2.67 -22.76 -17.46
CA ASN A 184 1.53 -23.46 -18.04
C ASN A 184 0.22 -23.23 -17.28
N ARG A 185 0.27 -22.45 -16.19
CA ARG A 185 -0.90 -22.15 -15.37
C ARG A 185 -1.90 -21.30 -16.15
N HIS A 186 -3.13 -21.81 -16.26
CA HIS A 186 -4.20 -21.12 -16.99
C HIS A 186 -4.82 -19.93 -16.22
N GLU A 187 -4.73 -19.93 -14.88
CA GLU A 187 -5.35 -18.91 -14.04
C GLU A 187 -4.33 -18.13 -13.21
N THR A 188 -4.33 -16.79 -13.34
CA THR A 188 -3.55 -15.92 -12.44
C THR A 188 -4.06 -16.03 -11.00
N ASP A 189 -3.20 -16.11 -9.99
CA ASP A 189 -3.67 -16.17 -8.59
C ASP A 189 -2.96 -15.16 -7.69
N LYS A 190 -3.37 -13.90 -7.80
CA LYS A 190 -2.80 -12.80 -7.00
C LYS A 190 -2.97 -13.01 -5.49
N ALA A 191 -4.05 -13.65 -5.06
CA ALA A 191 -4.29 -13.91 -3.65
C ALA A 191 -3.38 -15.03 -3.14
N GLY A 192 -3.16 -16.06 -3.96
CA GLY A 192 -2.23 -17.15 -3.67
C GLY A 192 -0.81 -16.62 -3.54
N PHE A 193 -0.34 -15.85 -4.52
CA PHE A 193 0.96 -15.17 -4.46
C PHE A 193 1.11 -14.31 -3.19
N ALA A 194 0.11 -13.48 -2.89
CA ALA A 194 0.16 -12.61 -1.71
C ALA A 194 0.22 -13.42 -0.40
N PHE A 195 -0.53 -14.52 -0.31
CA PHE A 195 -0.53 -15.37 0.87
C PHE A 195 0.78 -16.14 1.02
N VAL A 196 1.30 -16.75 -0.04
CA VAL A 196 2.55 -17.53 0.01
C VAL A 196 3.74 -16.63 0.32
N ASN A 197 3.81 -15.44 -0.30
CA ASN A 197 4.83 -14.44 0.04
C ASN A 197 4.70 -13.95 1.49
N PHE A 198 3.46 -13.81 1.99
CA PHE A 198 3.24 -13.50 3.40
C PHE A 198 3.80 -14.59 4.31
N VAL A 199 3.52 -15.87 4.05
CA VAL A 199 4.06 -16.99 4.86
C VAL A 199 5.57 -17.10 4.73
N HIS A 200 6.13 -16.85 3.54
CA HIS A 200 7.58 -16.78 3.33
C HIS A 200 8.23 -15.73 4.24
N CYS A 201 7.71 -14.49 4.27
CA CYS A 201 8.20 -13.45 5.18
C CYS A 201 7.90 -13.78 6.67
N LEU A 202 6.81 -14.50 6.94
CA LEU A 202 6.42 -14.88 8.29
C LEU A 202 7.42 -15.84 8.93
N ARG A 203 8.11 -16.70 8.16
CA ARG A 203 9.15 -17.64 8.64
C ARG A 203 10.15 -16.93 9.57
N GLU A 204 10.67 -15.80 9.11
CA GLU A 204 11.66 -15.01 9.85
C GLU A 204 11.07 -14.44 11.14
N SER A 205 9.95 -13.71 11.04
CA SER A 205 9.34 -13.10 12.23
C SER A 205 8.86 -14.14 13.26
N PHE A 206 8.41 -15.31 12.80
CA PHE A 206 8.01 -16.42 13.65
C PHE A 206 9.22 -16.98 14.41
N LEU A 207 10.32 -17.27 13.72
CA LEU A 207 11.54 -17.77 14.36
C LEU A 207 12.12 -16.74 15.33
N GLN A 208 12.14 -15.46 14.95
CA GLN A 208 12.56 -14.37 15.84
C GLN A 208 11.68 -14.22 17.10
N ASP A 209 10.37 -14.51 17.01
CA ASP A 209 9.43 -14.44 18.14
C ASP A 209 9.42 -15.72 19.00
N ALA A 210 9.81 -16.87 18.44
CA ALA A 210 9.68 -18.18 19.07
C ALA A 210 10.47 -18.33 20.39
N PRO A 211 11.76 -17.93 20.52
CA PRO A 211 12.50 -17.99 21.78
C PRO A 211 11.76 -17.29 22.94
N HIS A 212 11.22 -16.10 22.68
CA HIS A 212 10.54 -15.29 23.68
C HIS A 212 9.18 -15.88 24.04
N LEU A 213 8.42 -16.38 23.05
CA LEU A 213 7.16 -17.08 23.31
C LEU A 213 7.37 -18.41 24.06
N LYS A 214 8.41 -19.18 23.72
CA LYS A 214 8.77 -20.42 24.40
C LYS A 214 9.19 -20.16 25.85
N ARG A 215 9.90 -19.07 26.12
CA ARG A 215 10.22 -18.64 27.49
C ARG A 215 8.97 -18.25 28.30
N LEU A 216 8.01 -17.55 27.71
CA LEU A 216 6.78 -17.13 28.39
C LEU A 216 5.78 -18.27 28.59
N PHE A 217 5.70 -19.17 27.61
CA PHE A 217 4.72 -20.25 27.56
C PHE A 217 5.41 -21.57 27.22
N PRO A 218 6.26 -22.11 28.12
CA PRO A 218 7.09 -23.29 27.84
C PRO A 218 6.27 -24.56 27.61
N ASP A 219 5.04 -24.61 28.12
CA ASP A 219 4.17 -25.79 28.06
C ASP A 219 3.33 -25.88 26.79
N LEU A 220 3.46 -24.93 25.85
CA LEU A 220 2.70 -25.01 24.59
C LEU A 220 3.15 -26.22 23.78
N TYR A 221 2.16 -26.99 23.30
CA TYR A 221 2.39 -28.20 22.52
C TYR A 221 3.20 -27.96 21.24
N VAL A 222 3.18 -26.74 20.69
CA VAL A 222 3.92 -26.36 19.48
C VAL A 222 5.43 -26.57 19.63
N TRP A 223 5.97 -26.42 20.84
CA TRP A 223 7.40 -26.59 21.13
C TRP A 223 7.87 -28.04 21.12
N ARG A 224 6.94 -29.00 21.05
CA ARG A 224 7.26 -30.43 20.86
C ARG A 224 7.72 -30.75 19.44
N ASN A 225 7.50 -29.84 18.48
CA ASN A 225 7.95 -30.03 17.12
C ASN A 225 9.50 -30.16 17.08
N PRO A 226 10.06 -31.12 16.32
CA PRO A 226 11.52 -31.39 16.29
C PRO A 226 12.40 -30.19 15.93
N ILE A 227 11.87 -29.17 15.23
CA ILE A 227 12.61 -27.95 14.91
C ILE A 227 13.12 -27.26 16.18
N PHE A 228 12.34 -27.29 17.27
CA PHE A 228 12.70 -26.63 18.53
C PHE A 228 13.69 -27.43 19.39
N GLN A 229 14.05 -28.64 18.95
CA GLN A 229 15.11 -29.48 19.52
C GLN A 229 16.34 -29.51 18.62
N ASN A 230 16.29 -28.85 17.45
CA ASN A 230 17.40 -28.78 16.51
C ASN A 230 18.52 -27.89 17.08
N PRO A 231 19.80 -28.31 17.02
CA PRO A 231 20.92 -27.48 17.48
C PRO A 231 20.96 -26.08 16.87
N LEU A 232 20.59 -25.93 15.59
CA LEU A 232 20.50 -24.62 14.92
C LEU A 232 19.48 -23.70 15.60
N PHE A 233 18.36 -24.26 16.08
CA PHE A 233 17.37 -23.51 16.83
C PHE A 233 17.88 -23.18 18.23
N THR A 234 18.49 -24.12 18.94
CA THR A 234 19.03 -23.91 20.28
C THR A 234 20.08 -22.79 20.29
N ASP A 235 21.04 -22.82 19.36
CA ASP A 235 22.06 -21.77 19.23
C ASP A 235 21.45 -20.41 18.88
N PHE A 236 20.39 -20.40 18.05
CA PHE A 236 19.65 -19.18 17.73
C PHE A 236 18.85 -18.65 18.93
N GLU A 237 18.19 -19.54 19.68
CA GLU A 237 17.40 -19.22 20.87
C GLU A 237 18.25 -18.54 21.94
N GLU A 238 19.43 -19.10 22.25
CA GLU A 238 20.37 -18.50 23.19
C GLU A 238 20.79 -17.09 22.75
N ARG A 239 21.17 -16.91 21.49
CA ARG A 239 21.56 -15.60 20.95
C ARG A 239 20.41 -14.59 20.98
N ALA A 240 19.21 -14.99 20.55
CA ALA A 240 18.05 -14.11 20.48
C ALA A 240 17.61 -13.61 21.87
N LEU A 241 17.67 -14.48 22.88
CA LEU A 241 17.39 -14.13 24.27
C LEU A 241 18.49 -13.21 24.83
N ALA A 242 19.77 -13.55 24.63
CA ALA A 242 20.89 -12.74 25.12
C ALA A 242 20.87 -11.30 24.56
N VAL A 243 20.63 -11.13 23.25
CA VAL A 243 20.52 -9.81 22.62
C VAL A 243 19.39 -9.00 23.26
N SER A 244 18.22 -9.63 23.44
CA SER A 244 17.06 -8.95 24.02
C SER A 244 17.29 -8.55 25.49
N GLU A 245 17.93 -9.41 26.28
CA GLU A 245 18.27 -9.15 27.69
C GLU A 245 19.31 -8.05 27.85
N SER A 246 20.35 -8.04 26.99
CA SER A 246 21.36 -6.99 26.99
C SER A 246 20.77 -5.59 26.71
N GLU A 247 19.75 -5.51 25.85
CA GLU A 247 19.03 -4.26 25.57
C GLU A 247 18.17 -3.81 26.76
N HIS A 248 17.52 -4.73 27.49
CA HIS A 248 16.75 -4.37 28.68
C HIS A 248 17.61 -3.75 29.79
N LEU A 249 18.88 -4.15 29.88
CA LEU A 249 19.85 -3.63 30.86
C LEU A 249 20.57 -2.35 30.39
N SER A 250 20.48 -2.04 29.09
CA SER A 250 21.11 -0.89 28.45
C SER A 250 20.28 0.37 28.63
N VAL A 251 20.85 1.40 29.26
CA VAL A 251 20.26 2.76 29.37
C VAL A 251 20.14 3.46 27.99
N ASN A 252 20.65 2.85 26.91
CA ASN A 252 20.65 3.41 25.56
C ASN A 252 19.31 3.28 24.81
N SER A 253 18.18 3.00 25.48
CA SER A 253 16.89 2.81 24.81
C SER A 253 16.49 4.00 23.92
N VAL A 254 16.95 5.22 24.25
CA VAL A 254 16.75 6.43 23.43
C VAL A 254 17.59 6.38 22.15
N VAL A 255 18.84 5.92 22.22
CA VAL A 255 19.70 5.74 21.05
C VAL A 255 19.14 4.62 20.17
N SER A 256 18.77 3.47 20.73
CA SER A 256 18.15 2.36 20.00
C SER A 256 16.85 2.78 19.32
N GLN A 257 16.01 3.60 19.97
CA GLN A 257 14.81 4.17 19.35
C GLN A 257 15.11 5.16 18.22
N ALA A 258 16.23 5.89 18.28
CA ALA A 258 16.65 6.81 17.23
C ALA A 258 17.41 6.11 16.09
N MET A 259 17.82 4.85 16.25
CA MET A 259 18.60 4.11 15.25
C MET A 259 17.97 4.05 13.86
N PRO A 260 16.64 3.83 13.69
CA PRO A 260 16.06 3.84 12.35
C PRO A 260 16.09 5.23 11.71
N GLU A 261 15.90 6.31 12.50
CA GLU A 261 16.05 7.69 12.00
C GLU A 261 17.49 7.98 11.58
N LEU A 262 18.46 7.52 12.37
CA LEU A 262 19.89 7.65 12.05
C LEU A 262 20.25 6.82 10.80
N ALA A 263 19.75 5.58 10.70
CA ALA A 263 19.98 4.72 9.54
C ALA A 263 19.37 5.32 8.26
N ASP A 264 18.13 5.82 8.31
CA ASP A 264 17.49 6.50 7.19
C ASP A 264 18.26 7.76 6.77
N CYS A 265 18.74 8.54 7.75
CA CYS A 265 19.56 9.72 7.49
C CYS A 265 20.89 9.34 6.82
N LEU A 266 21.59 8.32 7.34
CA LEU A 266 22.83 7.83 6.77
C LEU A 266 22.62 7.30 5.35
N ILE A 267 21.62 6.43 5.12
CA ILE A 267 21.32 5.87 3.80
C ILE A 267 20.98 6.98 2.80
N THR A 268 20.15 7.94 3.20
CA THR A 268 19.77 9.07 2.32
C THR A 268 20.97 9.92 1.96
N ASN A 269 21.81 10.25 2.94
CA ASN A 269 23.02 11.04 2.71
C ASN A 269 24.02 10.29 1.83
N PHE A 270 24.27 9.01 2.11
CA PHE A 270 25.16 8.19 1.28
C PHE A 270 24.64 8.05 -0.15
N ARG A 271 23.34 7.81 -0.33
CA ARG A 271 22.75 7.75 -1.67
C ARG A 271 22.89 9.08 -2.43
N GLY A 272 22.69 10.21 -1.76
CA GLY A 272 22.92 11.52 -2.36
C GLY A 272 24.39 11.75 -2.74
N VAL A 273 25.34 11.27 -1.95
CA VAL A 273 26.77 11.30 -2.28
C VAL A 273 27.10 10.41 -3.47
N PHE A 274 26.56 9.18 -3.53
CA PHE A 274 26.76 8.28 -4.66
C PHE A 274 26.17 8.83 -5.96
N ASP A 275 24.94 9.35 -5.91
CA ASP A 275 24.30 10.00 -7.07
C ASP A 275 25.11 11.21 -7.56
N HIS A 276 25.76 11.94 -6.64
CA HIS A 276 26.63 13.07 -7.01
C HIS A 276 27.93 12.61 -7.66
N LEU A 277 28.55 11.53 -7.16
CA LEU A 277 29.75 10.92 -7.73
C LEU A 277 29.48 10.35 -9.12
N ASP A 278 28.35 9.69 -9.34
CA ASP A 278 27.95 9.17 -10.65
C ASP A 278 27.77 10.31 -11.66
N ARG A 279 27.12 11.41 -11.27
CA ARG A 279 26.99 12.60 -12.13
C ARG A 279 28.34 13.26 -12.45
N LEU A 280 29.29 13.25 -11.53
CA LEU A 280 30.64 13.75 -11.78
C LEU A 280 31.37 12.85 -12.77
N SER A 281 31.22 11.53 -12.64
CA SER A 281 31.78 10.55 -13.59
C SER A 281 31.18 10.73 -15.00
N GLU A 282 29.87 10.87 -15.13
CA GLU A 282 29.19 11.14 -16.40
C GLU A 282 29.63 12.47 -17.03
N ASN A 283 29.76 13.53 -16.23
CA ASN A 283 30.28 14.80 -16.72
C ASN A 283 31.73 14.67 -17.18
N GLN A 284 32.56 13.91 -16.47
CA GLN A 284 33.96 13.67 -16.85
C GLN A 284 34.08 12.91 -18.16
N SER A 285 33.23 11.91 -18.41
CA SER A 285 33.19 11.21 -19.71
C SER A 285 32.72 12.12 -20.84
N LEU A 286 31.69 12.95 -20.61
CA LEU A 286 31.20 13.91 -21.60
C LEU A 286 32.24 14.98 -21.95
N PHE A 287 32.97 15.49 -20.95
CA PHE A 287 34.09 16.40 -21.20
C PHE A 287 35.22 15.71 -21.98
N GLY A 288 35.48 14.43 -21.71
CA GLY A 288 36.43 13.62 -22.46
C GLY A 288 36.05 13.48 -23.94
N GLU A 289 34.79 13.15 -24.22
CA GLU A 289 34.26 13.04 -25.58
C GLU A 289 34.29 14.38 -26.33
N GLN A 290 33.88 15.49 -25.69
CA GLN A 290 33.97 16.82 -26.29
C GLN A 290 35.41 17.22 -26.63
N MET A 291 36.36 16.91 -25.74
CA MET A 291 37.77 17.19 -25.99
C MET A 291 38.33 16.37 -27.15
N HIS A 292 37.90 15.10 -27.28
CA HIS A 292 38.30 14.25 -28.41
C HIS A 292 37.71 14.77 -29.74
N ASP A 293 36.44 15.16 -29.76
CA ASP A 293 35.77 15.70 -30.95
C ASP A 293 36.40 17.04 -31.40
N MET A 294 36.76 17.90 -30.44
CA MET A 294 37.48 19.14 -30.72
C MET A 294 38.89 18.90 -31.30
N GLN A 295 39.56 17.81 -30.92
CA GLN A 295 40.85 17.45 -31.50
C GLN A 295 40.71 16.94 -32.94
N LEU A 296 39.67 16.15 -33.22
CA LEU A 296 39.35 15.68 -34.58
C LEU A 296 39.03 16.85 -35.52
N GLN A 297 38.17 17.79 -35.09
CA GLN A 297 37.87 18.98 -35.89
C GLN A 297 39.11 19.85 -36.20
N ARG A 298 40.06 19.93 -35.26
CA ARG A 298 41.34 20.63 -35.48
C ARG A 298 42.25 19.89 -36.48
N ALA A 299 42.20 18.56 -36.52
CA ALA A 299 42.94 17.79 -37.51
C ALA A 299 42.34 17.97 -38.91
N ASP A 300 41.01 17.90 -39.05
CA ASP A 300 40.31 18.13 -40.32
C ASP A 300 40.54 19.54 -40.87
N ALA A 301 40.54 20.57 -40.01
CA ALA A 301 40.84 21.93 -40.41
C ALA A 301 42.26 22.08 -40.99
N ARG A 302 43.25 21.40 -40.38
CA ARG A 302 44.64 21.41 -40.87
C ARG A 302 44.77 20.70 -42.23
N ASP A 303 44.05 19.59 -42.41
CA ASP A 303 44.05 18.89 -43.70
C ASP A 303 43.38 19.74 -44.78
N ASN A 304 42.27 20.42 -44.47
CA ASN A 304 41.60 21.31 -45.40
C ASN A 304 42.48 22.51 -45.81
N ASP A 305 43.20 23.12 -44.88
CA ASP A 305 44.19 24.16 -45.18
C ASP A 305 45.30 23.64 -46.10
N ARG A 306 45.74 22.39 -45.90
CA ARG A 306 46.74 21.74 -46.77
C ARG A 306 46.19 21.52 -48.18
N TYR A 307 44.94 21.08 -48.32
CA TYR A 307 44.29 20.94 -49.64
C TYR A 307 44.13 22.28 -50.35
N GLN A 308 43.70 23.33 -49.64
CA GLN A 308 43.60 24.68 -50.20
C GLN A 308 44.96 25.21 -50.66
N HIS A 309 46.02 25.00 -49.89
CA HIS A 309 47.37 25.39 -50.28
C HIS A 309 47.85 24.66 -51.55
N VAL A 310 47.54 23.37 -51.71
CA VAL A 310 47.86 22.62 -52.93
C VAL A 310 47.07 23.15 -54.13
N LEU A 311 45.77 23.41 -53.96
CA LEU A 311 44.93 23.97 -55.02
C LEU A 311 45.40 25.36 -55.46
N ASP A 312 45.80 26.23 -54.54
CA ASP A 312 46.34 27.55 -54.85
C ASP A 312 47.69 27.46 -55.58
N THR A 313 48.56 26.53 -55.15
CA THR A 313 49.83 26.27 -55.85
C THR A 313 49.61 25.81 -57.30
N ILE A 314 48.63 24.93 -57.52
CA ILE A 314 48.25 24.48 -58.88
C ILE A 314 47.66 25.65 -59.68
N GLY A 315 46.80 26.48 -59.07
CA GLY A 315 46.21 27.67 -59.71
C GLY A 315 47.25 28.68 -60.17
N ARG A 316 48.28 28.94 -59.35
CA ARG A 316 49.41 29.81 -59.72
C ARG A 316 50.24 29.23 -60.85
N ALA A 317 50.52 27.92 -60.83
CA ALA A 317 51.26 27.25 -61.91
C ALA A 317 50.50 27.30 -63.26
N ILE A 318 49.15 27.22 -63.24
CA ILE A 318 48.32 27.37 -64.43
C ILE A 318 48.35 28.81 -64.96
N GLN A 319 48.32 29.82 -64.08
CA GLN A 319 48.45 31.22 -64.48
C GLN A 319 49.84 31.56 -65.04
N GLU A 320 50.91 30.95 -64.52
CA GLU A 320 52.26 31.08 -65.06
C GLU A 320 52.41 30.40 -66.43
N LEU A 321 51.70 29.28 -66.68
CA LEU A 321 51.63 28.63 -68.00
C LEU A 321 50.75 29.38 -69.01
N ALA A 322 49.76 30.14 -68.55
CA ALA A 322 48.86 30.95 -69.38
C ALA A 322 49.34 32.40 -69.60
N GLY A 323 50.48 32.78 -69.00
CA GLY A 323 51.03 34.14 -68.98
C GLY A 323 52.08 34.42 -70.06
N SER A 324 51.83 34.08 -71.32
CA SER A 324 52.54 34.68 -72.46
C SER A 324 51.59 34.93 -73.62
N SER A 325 51.44 36.21 -73.98
CA SER A 325 50.69 36.79 -75.11
C SER A 325 49.31 37.36 -74.78
N SER A 326 49.30 38.69 -74.69
CA SER A 326 48.16 39.60 -74.61
C SER A 326 47.30 39.64 -75.87
N SER A 327 45.97 39.70 -75.75
CA SER A 327 45.15 40.70 -76.44
C SER A 327 43.69 40.72 -75.95
N SER A 328 43.14 41.92 -76.04
CA SER A 328 41.88 42.47 -75.53
C SER A 328 40.61 41.86 -76.12
N SER A 329 39.51 41.81 -75.35
CA SER A 329 38.21 42.39 -75.73
C SER A 329 37.15 42.24 -74.62
N MET A 330 36.24 43.20 -74.62
CA MET A 330 35.09 43.41 -73.74
C MET A 330 34.05 42.29 -73.80
N THR A 331 33.37 42.00 -72.68
CA THR A 331 31.90 41.87 -72.57
C THR A 331 31.47 41.51 -71.14
N ALA A 332 30.42 42.18 -70.66
CA ALA A 332 29.62 41.77 -69.50
C ALA A 332 28.39 40.97 -69.99
N PRO A 333 27.38 40.71 -69.15
CA PRO A 333 27.25 39.73 -68.07
C PRO A 333 26.25 38.61 -68.48
N ILE A 334 26.01 37.56 -67.68
CA ILE A 334 24.72 36.82 -67.66
C ILE A 334 24.60 35.93 -66.41
N ARG A 335 23.34 35.79 -66.00
CA ARG A 335 22.75 35.16 -64.82
C ARG A 335 21.93 33.95 -65.28
N SER A 336 22.05 32.78 -64.64
CA SER A 336 21.04 31.68 -64.58
C SER A 336 21.62 30.53 -63.74
N SER A 337 21.07 30.11 -62.60
CA SER A 337 19.82 29.38 -62.30
C SER A 337 19.83 27.90 -62.70
N SER A 338 19.77 27.00 -61.70
CA SER A 338 19.07 25.69 -61.67
C SER A 338 19.48 24.96 -60.36
N GLN A 339 18.56 24.75 -59.43
CA GLN A 339 17.65 23.61 -59.25
C GLN A 339 18.19 22.52 -58.30
N SER A 340 17.29 22.11 -57.40
CA SER A 340 17.38 21.21 -56.26
C SER A 340 17.78 19.76 -56.63
N PRO A 341 18.06 18.89 -55.63
CA PRO A 341 16.95 18.09 -55.09
C PRO A 341 17.01 17.80 -53.57
N LEU A 342 15.82 17.55 -53.00
CA LEU A 342 15.64 16.80 -51.75
C LEU A 342 15.88 15.30 -52.02
N PRO A 343 16.34 14.55 -51.01
CA PRO A 343 15.62 13.37 -50.54
C PRO A 343 15.46 13.43 -49.00
N ALA A 344 14.26 13.20 -48.46
CA ALA A 344 13.60 11.92 -48.18
C ALA A 344 14.04 11.27 -46.86
N SER A 345 13.01 11.01 -46.04
CA SER A 345 12.97 10.39 -44.72
C SER A 345 13.84 9.14 -44.52
N SER A 346 14.45 9.07 -43.34
CA SER A 346 14.57 7.84 -42.55
C SER A 346 14.37 8.18 -41.07
N ARG A 347 13.16 7.93 -40.56
CA ARG A 347 12.94 7.76 -39.12
C ARG A 347 13.68 6.50 -38.72
N THR A 348 14.78 6.64 -37.99
CA THR A 348 15.33 5.54 -37.21
C THR A 348 14.93 5.75 -35.76
N THR A 349 13.90 5.01 -35.38
CA THR A 349 13.45 4.77 -34.02
C THR A 349 14.64 4.26 -33.20
N VAL A 350 15.13 5.06 -32.27
CA VAL A 350 15.98 4.57 -31.19
C VAL A 350 15.05 3.88 -30.17
N PRO A 351 15.27 2.60 -29.82
CA PRO A 351 14.47 1.93 -28.82
C PRO A 351 14.78 2.54 -27.44
N GLN A 352 13.77 3.14 -26.82
CA GLN A 352 13.83 3.44 -25.39
C GLN A 352 13.98 2.13 -24.60
N PRO A 353 14.84 2.09 -23.57
CA PRO A 353 14.84 0.99 -22.63
C PRO A 353 13.47 0.93 -21.95
N ALA A 354 12.85 -0.26 -22.01
CA ALA A 354 11.59 -0.54 -21.35
C ALA A 354 11.75 -0.30 -19.85
N THR A 355 11.31 0.86 -19.39
CA THR A 355 10.98 1.08 -17.98
C THR A 355 9.71 0.27 -17.75
N SER A 356 9.86 -0.87 -17.09
CA SER A 356 8.75 -1.62 -16.51
C SER A 356 8.08 -0.73 -15.47
N GLN A 357 7.15 0.11 -15.95
CA GLN A 357 6.19 0.79 -15.11
C GLN A 357 5.43 -0.32 -14.39
N SER A 358 5.70 -0.43 -13.09
CA SER A 358 4.85 -1.16 -12.17
C SER A 358 3.44 -0.60 -12.32
N ALA A 359 2.59 -1.36 -13.00
CA ALA A 359 1.19 -1.03 -13.17
C ALA A 359 0.58 -0.95 -11.78
N VAL A 360 0.31 0.29 -11.34
CA VAL A 360 -0.55 0.59 -10.21
C VAL A 360 -1.84 -0.21 -10.42
N PRO A 361 -2.31 -1.01 -9.44
CA PRO A 361 -3.58 -1.70 -9.58
C PRO A 361 -4.68 -0.66 -9.76
N GLN A 362 -5.40 -0.72 -10.89
CA GLN A 362 -6.58 0.11 -11.09
C GLN A 362 -7.53 -0.01 -9.88
N PRO A 363 -8.00 1.10 -9.30
CA PRO A 363 -8.93 1.06 -8.20
C PRO A 363 -10.22 0.37 -8.63
N ALA A 364 -10.73 -0.50 -7.76
CA ALA A 364 -12.03 -1.14 -7.94
C ALA A 364 -13.08 -0.09 -8.32
N MET A 365 -13.81 -0.33 -9.42
CA MET A 365 -14.73 0.64 -10.01
C MET A 365 -15.66 1.23 -8.95
N LEU A 366 -15.62 2.55 -8.80
CA LEU A 366 -16.54 3.30 -7.94
C LEU A 366 -17.98 3.00 -8.39
N THR A 367 -18.84 2.63 -7.46
CA THR A 367 -20.24 2.36 -7.79
C THR A 367 -20.99 3.69 -7.98
N HIS A 368 -21.46 3.98 -9.19
CA HIS A 368 -22.20 5.22 -9.55
C HIS A 368 -23.69 5.17 -9.17
N LYS A 369 -24.04 4.50 -8.06
CA LYS A 369 -25.42 4.39 -7.57
C LYS A 369 -25.52 4.93 -6.15
N MET A 370 -26.65 5.52 -5.78
CA MET A 370 -26.87 5.98 -4.41
C MET A 370 -27.12 4.81 -3.45
N CYS A 371 -26.81 5.00 -2.17
CA CYS A 371 -27.01 4.03 -1.09
C CYS A 371 -28.48 3.96 -0.67
N ARG A 372 -29.03 2.74 -0.62
CA ARG A 372 -30.44 2.49 -0.26
C ARG A 372 -30.68 2.29 1.23
N SER A 373 -29.63 2.09 2.03
CA SER A 373 -29.73 1.79 3.47
C SER A 373 -29.64 3.02 4.38
N VAL A 374 -29.59 4.23 3.81
CA VAL A 374 -29.54 5.48 4.58
C VAL A 374 -30.92 5.83 5.13
N ILE A 375 -31.00 6.06 6.44
CA ILE A 375 -32.27 6.23 7.17
C ILE A 375 -32.39 7.54 7.96
N ASN A 376 -31.31 8.28 8.16
CA ASN A 376 -31.29 9.55 8.90
C ASN A 376 -30.63 10.68 8.08
N VAL A 377 -30.82 11.93 8.50
CA VAL A 377 -30.37 13.12 7.75
C VAL A 377 -28.86 13.28 7.80
N VAL A 378 -28.20 12.90 8.90
CA VAL A 378 -26.74 13.00 9.05
C VAL A 378 -26.04 12.08 8.05
N ASP A 379 -26.43 10.81 8.01
CA ASP A 379 -25.91 9.82 7.05
C ASP A 379 -26.23 10.21 5.60
N LEU A 380 -27.40 10.82 5.37
CA LEU A 380 -27.81 11.30 4.06
C LEU A 380 -26.96 12.49 3.59
N TRP A 381 -26.64 13.41 4.50
CA TRP A 381 -25.77 14.55 4.23
C TRP A 381 -24.33 14.11 3.99
N GLU A 382 -23.83 13.15 4.79
CA GLU A 382 -22.52 12.54 4.60
C GLU A 382 -22.41 11.83 3.25
N GLU A 383 -23.44 11.06 2.85
CA GLU A 383 -23.50 10.44 1.52
C GLU A 383 -23.44 11.50 0.40
N TYR A 384 -24.07 12.66 0.61
CA TYR A 384 -24.11 13.73 -0.37
C TYR A 384 -22.77 14.44 -0.57
N VAL A 385 -22.07 14.74 0.51
CA VAL A 385 -20.82 15.53 0.50
C VAL A 385 -19.57 14.66 0.37
N ILE A 386 -19.55 13.51 1.03
CA ILE A 386 -18.36 12.66 1.19
C ILE A 386 -18.50 11.33 0.44
N GLY A 387 -19.71 10.80 0.31
CA GLY A 387 -19.97 9.46 -0.23
C GLY A 387 -19.92 8.39 0.85
N ARG A 388 -20.51 7.22 0.59
CA ARG A 388 -20.69 6.15 1.60
C ARG A 388 -20.56 4.76 1.01
N ASN A 389 -20.01 3.81 1.76
CA ASN A 389 -19.89 2.40 1.36
C ASN A 389 -19.14 2.19 0.03
N GLY A 390 -18.09 2.99 -0.24
CA GLY A 390 -17.32 2.91 -1.49
C GLY A 390 -18.02 3.53 -2.70
N ARG A 391 -19.08 4.33 -2.48
CA ARG A 391 -19.76 5.12 -3.51
C ARG A 391 -19.24 6.56 -3.48
N MET A 392 -19.17 7.18 -4.66
CA MET A 392 -18.81 8.59 -4.84
C MET A 392 -19.78 9.52 -4.09
N PRO A 393 -19.37 10.73 -3.66
CA PRO A 393 -20.29 11.76 -3.18
C PRO A 393 -21.47 11.95 -4.14
N VAL A 394 -22.70 11.98 -3.63
CA VAL A 394 -23.89 12.11 -4.50
C VAL A 394 -23.87 13.43 -5.27
N ARG A 395 -23.30 14.51 -4.73
CA ARG A 395 -23.16 15.80 -5.42
C ARG A 395 -22.28 15.74 -6.68
N GLU A 396 -21.27 14.88 -6.68
CA GLU A 396 -20.36 14.68 -7.83
C GLU A 396 -20.94 13.62 -8.76
N MET A 397 -21.54 12.57 -8.18
CA MET A 397 -22.24 11.52 -8.90
C MET A 397 -23.40 12.07 -9.73
N SER A 398 -24.14 13.06 -9.21
CA SER A 398 -25.27 13.69 -9.91
C SER A 398 -24.87 14.41 -11.20
N GLU A 399 -23.60 14.76 -11.35
CA GLU A 399 -23.10 15.45 -12.55
C GLU A 399 -22.70 14.50 -13.68
N LEU A 400 -22.49 13.22 -13.39
CA LEU A 400 -22.03 12.24 -14.36
C LEU A 400 -23.09 11.93 -15.43
N PRO A 401 -22.70 11.80 -16.73
CA PRO A 401 -23.63 11.48 -17.81
C PRO A 401 -24.42 10.19 -17.58
N ASP A 402 -23.77 9.16 -17.04
CA ASP A 402 -24.39 7.85 -16.80
C ASP A 402 -25.42 7.90 -15.67
N PHE A 403 -25.16 8.71 -14.64
CA PHE A 403 -26.12 8.94 -13.56
C PHE A 403 -27.35 9.70 -14.05
N LYS A 404 -27.15 10.72 -14.89
CA LYS A 404 -28.25 11.50 -15.49
C LYS A 404 -29.14 10.66 -16.42
N ARG A 405 -28.60 9.58 -17.02
CA ARG A 405 -29.32 8.61 -17.85
C ARG A 405 -30.06 7.54 -17.04
N ASP A 406 -29.63 7.25 -15.81
CA ASP A 406 -30.31 6.29 -14.93
C ASP A 406 -31.57 6.91 -14.30
N ALA A 407 -32.74 6.53 -14.81
CA ALA A 407 -34.03 7.02 -14.34
C ALA A 407 -34.31 6.70 -12.86
N THR A 408 -33.74 5.60 -12.33
CA THR A 408 -33.93 5.20 -10.94
C THR A 408 -33.13 6.11 -10.02
N GLU A 409 -31.85 6.33 -10.34
CA GLU A 409 -30.99 7.22 -9.54
C GLU A 409 -31.46 8.67 -9.62
N LYS A 410 -31.89 9.14 -10.80
CA LYS A 410 -32.48 10.49 -10.95
C LYS A 410 -33.69 10.71 -10.05
N ARG A 411 -34.63 9.75 -10.02
CA ARG A 411 -35.81 9.83 -9.15
C ARG A 411 -35.43 9.82 -7.68
N PHE A 412 -34.43 9.03 -7.31
CA PHE A 412 -33.97 8.91 -5.92
C PHE A 412 -33.24 10.18 -5.46
N PHE A 413 -32.42 10.78 -6.33
CA PHE A 413 -31.78 12.07 -6.11
C PHE A 413 -32.81 13.17 -5.91
N GLN A 414 -33.78 13.32 -6.83
CA GLN A 414 -34.87 14.31 -6.74
C GLN A 414 -35.74 14.17 -5.49
N ARG A 415 -35.82 12.97 -4.91
CA ARG A 415 -36.52 12.74 -3.65
C ARG A 415 -35.72 13.20 -2.44
N ARG A 416 -34.39 13.31 -2.55
CA ARG A 416 -33.51 13.71 -1.44
C ARG A 416 -33.05 15.17 -1.55
N THR A 417 -33.14 15.78 -2.74
CA THR A 417 -32.81 17.19 -3.01
C THR A 417 -33.35 18.18 -1.98
N PRO A 418 -34.64 18.14 -1.56
CA PRO A 418 -35.14 19.13 -0.60
C PRO A 418 -34.47 19.07 0.77
N ILE A 419 -34.00 17.88 1.15
CA ILE A 419 -33.26 17.70 2.41
C ILE A 419 -31.88 18.34 2.26
N TYR A 420 -31.18 18.11 1.14
CA TYR A 420 -29.89 18.73 0.87
C TYR A 420 -29.97 20.26 0.85
N ASP A 421 -30.99 20.79 0.18
CA ASP A 421 -31.20 22.23 0.08
C ASP A 421 -31.55 22.84 1.44
N LYS A 422 -32.36 22.14 2.25
CA LYS A 422 -32.67 22.63 3.60
C LYS A 422 -31.46 22.63 4.52
N VAL A 423 -30.57 21.64 4.43
CA VAL A 423 -29.31 21.64 5.23
C VAL A 423 -28.44 22.84 4.87
N ARG A 424 -28.23 23.12 3.57
CA ARG A 424 -27.46 24.29 3.12
C ARG A 424 -28.13 25.61 3.52
N GLY A 425 -29.45 25.68 3.39
CA GLY A 425 -30.25 26.83 3.81
C GLY A 425 -30.11 27.10 5.31
N LEU A 426 -30.28 26.09 6.15
CA LEU A 426 -30.12 26.21 7.61
C LEU A 426 -28.70 26.61 8.02
N ALA A 427 -27.68 26.03 7.38
CA ALA A 427 -26.28 26.39 7.64
C ALA A 427 -26.03 27.88 7.37
N SER A 428 -26.56 28.38 6.25
CA SER A 428 -26.44 29.78 5.84
C SER A 428 -27.27 30.71 6.74
N GLU A 429 -28.53 30.38 7.01
CA GLU A 429 -29.46 31.15 7.85
C GLU A 429 -28.94 31.31 9.29
N ARG A 430 -28.38 30.24 9.86
CA ARG A 430 -27.95 30.21 11.27
C ARG A 430 -26.44 30.41 11.48
N ARG A 431 -25.67 30.56 10.39
CA ARG A 431 -24.19 30.69 10.42
C ARG A 431 -23.51 29.55 11.19
N ILE A 432 -23.97 28.33 10.95
CA ILE A 432 -23.40 27.09 11.52
C ILE A 432 -22.82 26.22 10.41
N THR A 433 -22.07 25.18 10.76
CA THR A 433 -21.56 24.26 9.75
C THR A 433 -22.70 23.46 9.11
N GLU A 434 -22.52 23.00 7.88
CA GLU A 434 -23.51 22.15 7.20
C GLU A 434 -23.74 20.83 7.96
N THR A 435 -22.73 20.34 8.67
CA THR A 435 -22.83 19.15 9.53
C THR A 435 -23.72 19.41 10.73
N ASP A 436 -23.57 20.57 11.40
CA ASP A 436 -24.43 20.96 12.52
C ASP A 436 -25.87 21.20 12.04
N ALA A 437 -26.04 21.80 10.86
CA ALA A 437 -27.35 21.98 10.24
C ALA A 437 -28.04 20.63 9.91
N ALA A 438 -27.28 19.63 9.47
CA ALA A 438 -27.79 18.27 9.26
C ALA A 438 -28.22 17.61 10.58
N LEU A 439 -27.47 17.81 11.67
CA LEU A 439 -27.84 17.32 13.00
C LEU A 439 -29.10 18.00 13.56
N LEU A 440 -29.25 19.32 13.34
CA LEU A 440 -30.47 20.04 13.71
C LEU A 440 -31.69 19.53 12.94
N LEU A 441 -31.55 19.33 11.63
CA LEU A 441 -32.62 18.80 10.79
C LEU A 441 -32.95 17.34 11.15
N GLU A 442 -31.96 16.55 11.55
CA GLU A 442 -32.16 15.20 12.09
C GLU A 442 -32.95 15.21 13.41
N THR A 443 -32.61 16.12 14.31
CA THR A 443 -33.31 16.29 15.59
C THR A 443 -34.78 16.65 15.34
N PHE A 444 -35.04 17.59 14.41
CA PHE A 444 -36.39 17.94 13.97
C PHE A 444 -37.16 16.75 13.38
N ARG A 445 -36.51 15.95 12.53
CA ARG A 445 -37.08 14.74 11.91
C ARG A 445 -37.45 13.70 12.96
N SER A 446 -36.53 13.44 13.89
CA SER A 446 -36.65 12.42 14.94
C SER A 446 -37.77 12.78 15.91
N ALA A 447 -37.84 14.04 16.36
CA ALA A 447 -38.88 14.54 17.26
C ALA A 447 -40.31 14.39 16.69
N ARG A 448 -40.45 14.42 15.36
CA ARG A 448 -41.74 14.25 14.66
C ARG A 448 -41.96 12.83 14.11
N ASN A 449 -41.08 11.89 14.45
CA ASN A 449 -41.11 10.49 14.01
C ASN A 449 -41.30 10.33 12.49
N MET A 450 -40.56 11.12 11.70
CA MET A 450 -40.70 11.17 10.24
C MET A 450 -39.64 10.32 9.55
N GLY A 451 -40.01 9.42 8.63
CA GLY A 451 -39.04 8.83 7.70
C GLY A 451 -38.49 9.87 6.72
N LEU A 452 -37.33 9.62 6.09
CA LEU A 452 -36.70 10.57 5.15
C LEU A 452 -37.61 11.00 4.00
N ASN A 453 -38.44 10.09 3.46
CA ASN A 453 -39.39 10.44 2.41
C ASN A 453 -40.44 11.44 2.91
N LYS A 454 -41.04 11.17 4.09
CA LYS A 454 -42.03 12.06 4.72
C LYS A 454 -41.41 13.43 5.05
N LEU A 455 -40.15 13.46 5.48
CA LEU A 455 -39.40 14.70 5.68
C LEU A 455 -39.26 15.48 4.37
N SER A 456 -38.81 14.81 3.29
CA SER A 456 -38.69 15.47 1.99
C SER A 456 -40.03 16.03 1.49
N ASP A 457 -41.13 15.30 1.64
CA ASP A 457 -42.44 15.76 1.16
C ASP A 457 -42.94 16.97 1.98
N THR A 458 -42.63 16.97 3.28
CA THR A 458 -42.92 18.08 4.18
C THR A 458 -42.13 19.32 3.80
N LEU A 459 -40.83 19.16 3.51
CA LEU A 459 -39.97 20.26 3.06
C LEU A 459 -40.39 20.82 1.68
N LYS A 460 -40.83 19.96 0.75
CA LYS A 460 -41.39 20.40 -0.55
C LYS A 460 -42.69 21.19 -0.38
N SER A 461 -43.52 20.79 0.58
CA SER A 461 -44.78 21.48 0.87
C SER A 461 -44.55 22.81 1.61
N ALA A 462 -43.47 22.90 2.37
CA ALA A 462 -43.04 24.06 3.15
C ALA A 462 -42.53 25.25 2.33
N GLU A 463 -42.05 25.04 1.10
CA GLU A 463 -41.62 26.15 0.25
C GLU A 463 -42.78 27.11 -0.07
N LYS A 464 -44.04 26.72 0.20
CA LYS A 464 -45.23 27.58 0.13
C LYS A 464 -45.63 28.25 1.46
N GLY A 465 -44.95 27.95 2.57
CA GLY A 465 -45.19 28.53 3.89
C GLY A 465 -44.07 28.14 4.85
N ALA A 466 -43.27 29.13 5.27
CA ALA A 466 -42.01 28.93 6.00
C ALA A 466 -42.15 27.94 7.19
N LEU A 467 -41.61 26.72 7.03
CA LEU A 467 -41.43 25.81 8.16
C LEU A 467 -40.31 26.34 9.03
N GLN A 468 -40.70 26.93 10.16
CA GLN A 468 -39.79 27.33 11.20
C GLN A 468 -39.34 26.07 11.97
N ILE A 469 -38.06 25.75 11.84
CA ILE A 469 -37.41 24.68 12.61
C ILE A 469 -37.00 25.32 13.93
N ASP A 470 -37.94 25.43 14.86
CA ASP A 470 -37.65 25.80 16.25
C ASP A 470 -37.20 24.55 17.03
N ILE A 471 -36.18 24.74 17.86
CA ILE A 471 -35.58 23.71 18.73
C ILE A 471 -36.36 23.68 20.04
#